data_AF-G0QM31-F1
#
_entry.id   AF-G0QM31-F1
#
_cell.length_a   1.000
_cell.length_b   1.000
_cell.length_c   1.000
_cell.angle_alpha   90.00
_cell.angle_beta   90.00
_cell.angle_gamma   90.00
#
_symmetry.space_group_name_H-M   'P 1'
#
loop_
_entity.id
_entity.type
_entity.pdbx_description
1 polymer ?
#
loop_
_entity_poly.entity_id
_entity_poly.type
_entity_poly.pdbx_seq_one_letter_code
_entity_poly.pdbx_strand_id
1 'polypeptide(L)'
;MNFPIHSFPNDMVSHLTKEHKIAPQENIEAKKPQFNPYVFNAGTVCAIGGKGFVIVAGDTRLSQGYSIISRENSKLCKLSDNVYLATSGMYADFVALSKQLQSRLQMYQYNNQKQASMKAISTLLSRTLYYKRYIYFIINFINKYIYRFFPYYTFNLLAGFDNQGNGQVIGYDAVGSGDFKQYAVLGSGAQLIVPIFDQIFEG
;
A
#
# COMPACT_ATOMS: atom_id res chain seq x y z
N MET A 1 -78.78 24.21 1.88
CA MET A 1 -77.90 24.53 3.03
C MET A 1 -76.57 24.98 2.46
N ASN A 2 -76.30 26.29 2.49
CA ASN A 2 -75.04 26.89 2.06
C ASN A 2 -74.06 26.83 3.24
N PHE A 3 -72.92 26.16 3.06
CA PHE A 3 -71.80 26.28 3.99
C PHE A 3 -70.93 27.48 3.58
N PRO A 4 -70.48 28.32 4.53
CA PRO A 4 -69.64 29.47 4.21
C PRO A 4 -68.23 28.99 3.86
N ILE A 5 -67.73 29.40 2.69
CA ILE A 5 -66.33 29.20 2.31
C ILE A 5 -65.54 30.30 3.02
N HIS A 6 -64.88 29.97 4.12
CA HIS A 6 -63.94 30.87 4.77
C HIS A 6 -62.76 31.10 3.81
N SER A 7 -62.66 32.31 3.23
CA SER A 7 -61.47 32.72 2.49
C SER A 7 -60.28 32.74 3.46
N PHE A 8 -59.25 31.96 3.16
CA PHE A 8 -58.00 31.98 3.93
C PHE A 8 -57.42 33.40 3.96
N PRO A 9 -56.87 33.86 5.10
CA PRO A 9 -56.23 35.17 5.19
C PRO A 9 -55.06 35.25 4.19
N ASN A 10 -54.95 36.37 3.47
CA ASN A 10 -53.88 36.66 2.49
C ASN A 10 -52.46 36.57 3.09
N ASP A 11 -52.35 36.54 4.43
CA ASP A 11 -51.08 36.51 5.15
C ASP A 11 -50.34 35.17 5.00
N MET A 12 -51.04 34.07 4.70
CA MET A 12 -50.40 32.75 4.50
C MET A 12 -49.71 32.59 3.13
N VAL A 13 -49.99 33.47 2.16
CA VAL A 13 -49.33 33.45 0.83
C VAL A 13 -48.01 34.24 0.84
N SER A 14 -47.84 35.16 1.81
CA SER A 14 -46.64 36.00 1.93
C SER A 14 -45.37 35.22 2.30
N HIS A 15 -45.51 34.03 2.88
CA HIS A 15 -44.39 33.14 3.20
C HIS A 15 -43.93 32.29 2.00
N LEU A 16 -44.75 32.17 0.96
CA LEU A 16 -44.45 31.39 -0.25
C LEU A 16 -43.81 32.22 -1.37
N THR A 17 -43.91 33.55 -1.32
CA THR A 17 -43.32 34.48 -2.31
C THR A 17 -42.03 35.15 -1.84
N LYS A 18 -41.32 34.56 -0.88
CA LYS A 18 -39.90 34.89 -0.74
C LYS A 18 -39.22 34.32 -1.98
N GLU A 19 -38.90 35.18 -2.95
CA GLU A 19 -37.87 34.90 -3.93
C GLU A 19 -36.71 34.26 -3.18
N HIS A 20 -36.53 32.96 -3.37
CA HIS A 20 -35.30 32.30 -2.96
C HIS A 20 -34.24 33.01 -3.77
N LYS A 21 -33.58 34.01 -3.18
CA LYS A 21 -32.33 34.54 -3.70
C LYS A 21 -31.41 33.32 -3.78
N ILE A 22 -31.29 32.78 -4.99
CA ILE A 22 -30.31 31.76 -5.31
C ILE A 22 -29.00 32.39 -4.86
N ALA A 23 -28.39 31.82 -3.80
CA ALA A 23 -27.07 32.23 -3.37
C ALA A 23 -26.20 32.31 -4.63
N PRO A 24 -25.38 33.36 -4.81
CA PRO A 24 -24.52 33.44 -5.98
C PRO A 24 -23.83 32.09 -6.12
N GLN A 25 -24.10 31.39 -7.22
CA GLN A 25 -23.39 30.17 -7.52
C GLN A 25 -21.93 30.61 -7.63
N GLU A 26 -21.16 30.40 -6.56
CA GLU A 26 -19.71 30.47 -6.67
C GLU A 26 -19.39 29.60 -7.87
N ASN A 27 -18.76 30.19 -8.89
CA ASN A 27 -18.17 29.43 -9.97
C ASN A 27 -17.16 28.51 -9.30
N ILE A 28 -17.58 27.29 -8.95
CA ILE A 28 -16.68 26.22 -8.56
C ILE A 28 -15.99 25.86 -9.87
N GLU A 29 -14.99 26.66 -10.25
CA GLU A 29 -14.04 26.27 -11.27
C GLU A 29 -13.54 24.89 -10.86
N ALA A 30 -13.92 23.87 -11.64
CA ALA A 30 -13.49 22.51 -11.39
C ALA A 30 -11.96 22.51 -11.40
N LYS A 31 -11.38 22.41 -10.20
CA LYS A 31 -9.93 22.45 -9.99
C LYS A 31 -9.31 21.42 -10.94
N LYS A 32 -8.49 21.87 -11.90
CA LYS A 32 -7.85 20.97 -12.87
C LYS A 32 -7.19 19.83 -12.09
N PRO A 33 -7.41 18.55 -12.47
CA PRO A 33 -6.89 17.43 -11.71
C PRO A 33 -5.37 17.53 -11.65
N GLN A 34 -4.84 17.77 -10.46
CA GLN A 34 -3.41 17.79 -10.23
C GLN A 34 -2.90 16.35 -10.33
N PHE A 35 -1.80 16.14 -11.05
CA PHE A 35 -1.20 14.81 -11.20
C PHE A 35 -0.82 14.22 -9.83
N ASN A 36 -1.47 13.13 -9.45
CA ASN A 36 -1.08 12.30 -8.32
C ASN A 36 -0.30 11.08 -8.84
N PRO A 37 0.98 10.92 -8.46
CA PRO A 37 1.78 9.80 -8.94
C PRO A 37 1.41 8.45 -8.30
N TYR A 38 0.67 8.43 -7.19
CA TYR A 38 0.35 7.20 -6.47
C TYR A 38 -1.06 6.71 -6.78
N VAL A 39 -1.15 5.40 -6.98
CA VAL A 39 -2.41 4.67 -7.15
C VAL A 39 -2.44 3.51 -6.17
N PHE A 40 -3.55 3.37 -5.45
CA PHE A 40 -3.79 2.21 -4.61
C PHE A 40 -4.39 1.09 -5.44
N ASN A 41 -3.63 0.01 -5.66
CA ASN A 41 -4.10 -1.15 -6.42
C ASN A 41 -4.73 -2.27 -5.56
N ALA A 42 -4.88 -2.00 -4.25
CA ALA A 42 -5.33 -2.97 -3.26
C ALA A 42 -4.49 -4.26 -3.26
N GLY A 43 -5.11 -5.36 -2.83
CA GLY A 43 -4.44 -6.64 -2.64
C GLY A 43 -4.15 -6.95 -1.18
N THR A 44 -3.87 -8.21 -0.92
CA THR A 44 -3.56 -8.76 0.39
C THR A 44 -2.52 -9.84 0.22
N VAL A 45 -1.47 -9.77 1.03
CA VAL A 45 -0.41 -10.77 1.09
C VAL A 45 -0.24 -11.24 2.52
N CYS A 46 0.03 -12.52 2.71
CA CYS A 46 0.34 -13.09 4.00
C CYS A 46 1.49 -14.10 3.88
N ALA A 47 2.19 -14.30 4.98
CA ALA A 47 3.16 -15.38 5.09
C ALA A 47 3.21 -15.95 6.50
N ILE A 48 3.63 -17.21 6.56
CA ILE A 48 3.77 -18.00 7.77
C ILE A 48 5.12 -18.74 7.68
N GLY A 49 5.97 -18.51 8.67
CA GLY A 49 7.21 -19.22 8.89
C GLY A 49 7.03 -20.29 9.96
N GLY A 50 7.46 -21.51 9.65
CA GLY A 50 7.47 -22.63 10.58
C GLY A 50 8.83 -23.33 10.62
N LYS A 51 8.90 -24.45 11.34
CA LYS A 51 10.10 -25.27 11.40
C LYS A 51 10.28 -26.00 10.07
N GLY A 52 11.28 -25.63 9.29
CA GLY A 52 11.57 -26.25 7.99
C GLY A 52 10.65 -25.84 6.84
N PHE A 53 9.74 -24.87 7.03
CA PHE A 53 8.90 -24.37 5.94
C PHE A 53 8.60 -22.87 6.04
N VAL A 54 8.31 -22.27 4.90
CA VAL A 54 7.76 -20.93 4.77
C VAL A 54 6.67 -20.98 3.71
N ILE A 55 5.49 -20.47 4.05
CA ILE A 55 4.37 -20.34 3.13
C ILE A 55 4.14 -18.85 2.89
N VAL A 56 4.04 -18.47 1.62
CA VAL A 56 3.73 -17.11 1.20
C VAL A 56 2.53 -17.17 0.25
N ALA A 57 1.51 -16.37 0.55
CA ALA A 57 0.31 -16.29 -0.26
C ALA A 57 -0.02 -14.83 -0.56
N GLY A 58 -0.60 -14.61 -1.73
CA GLY A 58 -1.10 -13.32 -2.15
C GLY A 58 -2.23 -13.50 -3.14
N ASP A 59 -3.24 -12.64 -3.06
CA ASP A 59 -4.30 -12.66 -4.06
C ASP A 59 -3.78 -12.17 -5.42
N THR A 60 -4.43 -12.59 -6.51
CA THR A 60 -4.01 -12.27 -7.87
C THR A 60 -4.76 -11.10 -8.50
N ARG A 61 -5.73 -10.51 -7.78
CA ARG A 61 -6.54 -9.40 -8.28
C ARG A 61 -5.73 -8.11 -8.29
N LEU A 62 -5.76 -7.41 -9.41
CA LEU A 62 -5.27 -6.04 -9.55
C LEU A 62 -6.45 -5.12 -9.85
N SER A 63 -6.76 -4.21 -8.94
CA SER A 63 -7.85 -3.25 -9.07
C SER A 63 -7.32 -1.82 -9.16
N GLN A 64 -8.14 -0.91 -9.69
CA GLN A 64 -7.91 0.53 -9.61
C GLN A 64 -9.28 1.21 -9.52
N GLY A 65 -9.50 1.94 -8.42
CA GLY A 65 -10.84 2.44 -8.09
C GLY A 65 -11.85 1.29 -8.03
N TYR A 66 -12.97 1.43 -8.75
CA TYR A 66 -14.02 0.42 -8.84
C TYR A 66 -13.86 -0.56 -10.01
N SER A 67 -12.73 -0.51 -10.73
CA SER A 67 -12.46 -1.39 -11.87
C SER A 67 -11.42 -2.45 -11.56
N ILE A 68 -11.58 -3.64 -12.14
CA ILE A 68 -10.59 -4.72 -12.09
C ILE A 68 -9.76 -4.64 -13.37
N ILE A 69 -8.46 -4.33 -13.21
CA ILE A 69 -7.51 -4.30 -14.33
C ILE A 69 -7.17 -5.72 -14.75
N SER A 70 -6.89 -6.59 -13.77
CA SER A 70 -6.52 -7.97 -14.02
C SER A 70 -6.91 -8.88 -12.87
N ARG A 71 -7.10 -10.16 -13.17
CA ARG A 71 -7.42 -11.21 -12.20
C ARG A 71 -6.23 -12.13 -11.93
N GLU A 72 -5.14 -12.01 -12.70
CA GLU A 72 -4.03 -12.96 -12.74
C GLU A 72 -2.67 -12.28 -12.59
N ASN A 73 -2.55 -11.33 -11.65
CA ASN A 73 -1.28 -10.68 -11.33
C ASN A 73 -0.74 -11.16 -10.00
N SER A 74 0.37 -11.91 -10.04
CA SER A 74 1.09 -12.29 -8.84
C SER A 74 1.65 -11.07 -8.11
N LYS A 75 1.49 -11.06 -6.80
CA LYS A 75 2.08 -10.10 -5.85
C LYS A 75 3.36 -10.64 -5.20
N LEU A 76 3.79 -11.81 -5.65
CA LEU A 76 4.95 -12.54 -5.15
C LEU A 76 6.09 -12.43 -6.14
N CYS A 77 7.28 -12.14 -5.63
CA CYS A 77 8.52 -12.05 -6.37
C CYS A 77 9.58 -12.92 -5.69
N LYS A 78 10.15 -13.87 -6.43
CA LYS A 78 11.30 -14.65 -5.95
C LYS A 78 12.54 -13.76 -6.01
N LEU A 79 13.17 -13.54 -4.86
CA LEU A 79 14.42 -12.75 -4.76
C LEU A 79 15.66 -13.64 -4.77
N SER A 80 15.59 -14.77 -4.08
CA SER A 80 16.63 -15.79 -4.02
C SER A 80 15.97 -17.17 -3.92
N ASP A 81 16.74 -18.26 -3.89
CA ASP A 81 16.18 -19.61 -3.80
C ASP A 81 15.38 -19.83 -2.52
N ASN A 82 15.81 -19.17 -1.44
CA ASN A 82 15.25 -19.35 -0.10
C ASN A 82 14.47 -18.13 0.39
N VAL A 83 14.29 -17.08 -0.44
CA VAL A 83 13.70 -15.81 -0.01
C VAL A 83 12.74 -15.26 -1.06
N TYR A 84 11.54 -14.96 -0.61
CA TYR A 84 10.44 -14.39 -1.37
C TYR A 84 10.05 -13.02 -0.83
N LEU A 85 9.75 -12.12 -1.75
CA LEU A 85 9.14 -10.82 -1.49
C LEU A 85 7.67 -10.88 -1.89
N ALA A 86 6.79 -10.46 -1.01
CA ALA A 86 5.38 -10.27 -1.28
C ALA A 86 5.03 -8.81 -1.00
N THR A 87 4.23 -8.18 -1.86
CA THR A 87 3.93 -6.75 -1.70
C THR A 87 2.48 -6.44 -1.96
N SER A 88 1.93 -5.55 -1.15
CA SER A 88 0.61 -4.93 -1.37
C SER A 88 0.77 -3.42 -1.56
N GLY A 89 -0.22 -2.77 -2.21
CA GLY A 89 -0.21 -1.31 -2.44
C GLY A 89 -0.20 -0.96 -3.92
N MET A 90 0.75 -0.13 -4.36
CA MET A 90 0.91 0.23 -5.77
C MET A 90 1.72 -0.82 -6.51
N TYR A 91 1.12 -1.38 -7.57
CA TYR A 91 1.74 -2.47 -8.33
C TYR A 91 2.97 -2.03 -9.13
N ALA A 92 2.96 -0.82 -9.69
CA ALA A 92 4.11 -0.30 -10.44
C ALA A 92 5.36 -0.14 -9.56
N ASP A 93 5.19 0.36 -8.34
CA ASP A 93 6.28 0.46 -7.36
C ASP A 93 6.78 -0.92 -6.94
N PHE A 94 5.89 -1.90 -6.78
CA PHE A 94 6.27 -3.29 -6.53
C PHE A 94 7.17 -3.86 -7.64
N VAL A 95 6.80 -3.66 -8.91
CA VAL A 95 7.61 -4.14 -10.04
C VAL A 95 8.97 -3.45 -10.08
N ALA A 96 9.01 -2.13 -9.87
CA ALA A 96 10.26 -1.37 -9.84
C ALA A 96 11.18 -1.82 -8.69
N LEU A 97 10.64 -1.93 -7.48
CA LEU A 97 11.36 -2.38 -6.28
C LEU A 97 11.88 -3.80 -6.46
N SER A 98 11.05 -4.72 -6.97
CA SER A 98 11.42 -6.11 -7.24
C SER A 98 12.61 -6.21 -8.19
N LYS A 99 12.56 -5.51 -9.33
CA LYS A 99 13.65 -5.48 -10.30
C LYS A 99 14.94 -4.89 -9.71
N GLN A 100 14.82 -3.81 -8.94
CA GLN A 100 15.95 -3.17 -8.28
C GLN A 100 16.63 -4.12 -7.28
N LEU A 101 15.84 -4.85 -6.47
CA LEU A 101 16.37 -5.81 -5.51
C LEU A 101 17.02 -7.01 -6.21
N GLN A 102 16.36 -7.59 -7.22
CA GLN A 102 16.92 -8.70 -7.99
C GLN A 102 18.26 -8.33 -8.62
N SER A 103 18.37 -7.15 -9.23
CA SER A 103 19.64 -6.68 -9.81
C SER A 103 20.74 -6.55 -8.75
N ARG A 104 20.43 -6.00 -7.57
CA ARG A 104 21.41 -5.88 -6.47
C ARG A 104 21.82 -7.24 -5.91
N LEU A 105 20.89 -8.19 -5.83
CA LEU A 105 21.18 -9.55 -5.36
C LEU A 105 22.03 -10.33 -6.38
N GLN A 106 21.76 -10.17 -7.68
CA GLN A 106 22.60 -10.73 -8.73
C GLN A 106 24.03 -10.18 -8.65
N MET A 107 24.18 -8.86 -8.48
CA MET A 107 25.50 -8.25 -8.31
C MET A 107 26.21 -8.74 -7.04
N TYR A 108 25.48 -8.89 -5.94
CA TYR A 108 26.01 -9.43 -4.69
C TYR A 108 26.52 -10.87 -4.87
N GLN A 109 25.73 -11.71 -5.56
CA GLN A 109 26.10 -13.09 -5.84
C GLN A 109 27.32 -13.17 -6.76
N TYR A 110 27.40 -12.31 -7.77
CA TYR A 110 28.56 -12.23 -8.67
C TYR A 110 29.85 -11.87 -7.91
N ASN A 111 29.78 -10.84 -7.05
CA ASN A 111 30.96 -10.34 -6.33
C ASN A 111 31.43 -11.28 -5.21
N ASN A 112 30.50 -11.90 -4.47
CA ASN A 112 30.83 -12.69 -3.28
C ASN A 112 30.74 -14.20 -3.51
N GLN A 113 30.33 -14.64 -4.70
CA GLN A 113 30.09 -16.04 -5.07
C GLN A 113 29.17 -16.79 -4.09
N LYS A 114 28.31 -16.04 -3.37
CA LYS A 114 27.44 -16.56 -2.31
C LYS A 114 26.07 -15.91 -2.39
N GLN A 115 25.03 -16.68 -2.11
CA GLN A 115 23.68 -16.15 -1.96
C GLN A 115 23.55 -15.29 -0.69
N ALA A 116 22.80 -14.20 -0.78
CA ALA A 116 22.56 -13.33 0.36
C ALA A 116 21.65 -14.03 1.39
N SER A 117 22.02 -13.93 2.66
CA SER A 117 21.16 -14.43 3.75
C SER A 117 19.90 -13.59 3.90
N MET A 118 18.84 -14.18 4.47
CA MET A 118 17.59 -13.47 4.76
C MET A 118 17.82 -12.14 5.50
N LYS A 119 18.72 -12.12 6.49
CA LYS A 119 19.08 -10.91 7.25
C LYS A 119 19.78 -9.85 6.39
N ALA A 120 20.62 -10.26 5.45
CA ALA A 120 21.28 -9.35 4.52
C ALA A 120 20.27 -8.72 3.54
N ILE A 121 19.34 -9.53 3.02
CA ILE A 121 18.25 -9.07 2.15
C ILE A 121 17.31 -8.13 2.90
N SER A 122 17.00 -8.45 4.16
CA SER A 122 16.19 -7.60 5.04
C SER A 122 16.80 -6.21 5.22
N THR A 123 18.09 -6.17 5.55
CA THR A 123 18.83 -4.91 5.69
C THR A 123 18.88 -4.14 4.36
N LEU A 124 19.06 -4.84 3.25
CA LEU A 124 19.05 -4.24 1.91
C LEU A 124 17.69 -3.62 1.58
N LEU A 125 16.59 -4.32 1.87
CA LEU A 125 15.23 -3.85 1.63
C LEU A 125 14.92 -2.62 2.49
N SER A 126 15.20 -2.67 3.79
CA SER A 126 15.03 -1.53 4.71
C SER A 126 15.78 -0.29 4.21
N ARG A 127 17.06 -0.45 3.83
CA ARG A 127 17.86 0.65 3.25
C ARG A 127 17.30 1.15 1.94
N THR A 128 16.77 0.27 1.08
CA THR A 128 16.21 0.65 -0.22
C THR A 128 14.93 1.47 -0.07
N LEU A 129 14.05 1.10 0.87
CA LEU A 129 12.84 1.85 1.20
C LEU A 129 13.19 3.21 1.82
N TYR A 130 14.17 3.23 2.72
CA TYR A 130 14.64 4.46 3.37
C TYR A 130 15.38 5.43 2.43
N TYR A 131 16.16 4.91 1.48
CA TYR A 131 17.10 5.70 0.67
C TYR A 131 16.43 6.84 -0.10
N LYS A 132 15.20 6.63 -0.62
CA LYS A 132 14.45 7.69 -1.31
C LYS A 132 14.08 8.87 -0.41
N ARG A 133 14.05 8.67 0.92
CA ARG A 133 13.85 9.74 1.92
C ARG A 133 15.13 10.49 2.27
N TYR A 134 16.27 9.78 2.37
CA TYR A 134 17.54 10.44 2.73
C TYR A 134 18.06 11.34 1.61
N ILE A 135 17.90 10.90 0.35
CA ILE A 135 18.22 11.73 -0.82
C ILE A 135 17.40 13.02 -0.82
N TYR A 136 16.14 12.95 -0.39
CA TYR A 136 15.31 14.13 -0.23
C TYR A 136 15.86 15.08 0.84
N PHE A 137 16.26 14.57 2.02
CA PHE A 137 16.79 15.41 3.10
C PHE A 137 18.10 16.10 2.69
N ILE A 138 19.06 15.37 2.13
CA ILE A 138 20.33 15.94 1.69
C ILE A 138 20.14 16.91 0.53
N ILE A 139 19.31 16.57 -0.46
CA ILE A 139 19.25 17.42 -1.65
C ILE A 139 18.37 18.66 -1.42
N ASN A 140 17.35 18.62 -0.55
CA ASN A 140 16.65 19.86 -0.16
C ASN A 140 17.56 20.82 0.61
N PHE A 141 18.61 20.33 1.26
CA PHE A 141 19.64 21.17 1.88
C PHE A 141 20.55 21.86 0.86
N ILE A 142 20.76 21.28 -0.33
CA ILE A 142 21.73 21.76 -1.34
C ILE A 142 21.05 22.46 -2.54
N ASN A 143 19.91 21.95 -3.01
CA ASN A 143 19.16 22.46 -4.15
C ASN A 143 17.66 22.42 -3.82
N LYS A 144 17.15 23.55 -3.32
CA LYS A 144 15.74 23.80 -2.93
C LYS A 144 14.69 23.43 -4.00
N TYR A 145 15.11 23.17 -5.24
CA TYR A 145 14.22 23.17 -6.40
C TYR A 145 13.87 21.81 -7.01
N ILE A 146 14.46 20.66 -6.64
CA ILE A 146 14.22 19.46 -7.48
C ILE A 146 14.29 18.05 -6.85
N TYR A 147 13.93 17.84 -5.58
CA TYR A 147 13.60 16.47 -5.15
C TYR A 147 12.29 16.46 -4.38
N ARG A 148 11.25 15.91 -5.02
CA ARG A 148 9.96 15.65 -4.39
C ARG A 148 10.07 14.35 -3.61
N PHE A 149 9.66 14.36 -2.34
CA PHE A 149 9.62 13.17 -1.49
C PHE A 149 8.79 12.08 -2.19
N PHE A 150 9.46 11.04 -2.69
CA PHE A 150 8.83 9.98 -3.51
C PHE A 150 9.06 8.59 -2.90
N PRO A 151 8.43 8.27 -1.75
CA PRO A 151 8.50 6.92 -1.18
C PRO A 151 7.86 5.88 -2.09
N TYR A 152 8.29 4.63 -1.97
CA TYR A 152 7.55 3.52 -2.58
C TYR A 152 6.23 3.34 -1.83
N TYR A 153 5.10 3.40 -2.54
CA TYR A 153 3.78 3.16 -1.96
C TYR A 153 3.49 1.66 -1.91
N THR A 154 4.31 0.94 -1.16
CA THR A 154 4.31 -0.51 -1.07
C THR A 154 4.46 -0.97 0.37
N PHE A 155 3.60 -1.89 0.79
CA PHE A 155 3.71 -2.62 2.04
C PHE A 155 4.36 -3.96 1.73
N ASN A 156 5.61 -4.11 2.13
CA ASN A 156 6.44 -5.24 1.73
C ASN A 156 6.50 -6.27 2.85
N LEU A 157 6.37 -7.54 2.48
CA LEU A 157 6.56 -8.69 3.32
C LEU A 157 7.71 -9.49 2.74
N LEU A 158 8.71 -9.79 3.55
CA LEU A 158 9.82 -10.65 3.19
C LEU A 158 9.69 -11.96 3.95
N ALA A 159 9.80 -13.08 3.26
CA ALA A 159 9.68 -14.40 3.87
C ALA A 159 10.78 -15.33 3.34
N GLY A 160 11.41 -16.08 4.22
CA GLY A 160 12.48 -16.98 3.82
C GLY A 160 13.07 -17.76 4.99
N PHE A 161 14.13 -18.50 4.70
CA PHE A 161 14.81 -19.33 5.71
C PHE A 161 15.97 -18.59 6.36
N ASP A 162 16.15 -18.81 7.65
CA ASP A 162 17.38 -18.47 8.35
C ASP A 162 18.47 -19.52 8.09
N ASN A 163 19.71 -19.22 8.52
CA ASN A 163 20.85 -20.13 8.45
C ASN A 163 20.60 -21.46 9.19
N GLN A 164 19.65 -21.48 10.13
CA GLN A 164 19.24 -22.67 10.89
C GLN A 164 18.14 -23.50 10.19
N GLY A 165 17.62 -23.05 9.04
CA GLY A 165 16.52 -23.72 8.32
C GLY A 165 15.13 -23.46 8.90
N ASN A 166 15.02 -22.56 9.89
CA ASN A 166 13.73 -22.08 10.39
C ASN A 166 13.17 -21.00 9.48
N GLY A 167 11.88 -21.10 9.16
CA GLY A 167 11.18 -20.08 8.39
C GLY A 167 10.97 -18.81 9.21
N GLN A 168 11.28 -17.66 8.63
CA GLN A 168 11.10 -16.35 9.24
C GLN A 168 10.39 -15.40 8.27
N VAL A 169 9.57 -14.53 8.84
CA VAL A 169 8.80 -13.53 8.10
C VAL A 169 9.11 -12.14 8.67
N ILE A 170 9.16 -11.13 7.82
CA ILE A 170 9.33 -9.73 8.19
C ILE A 170 8.27 -8.91 7.45
N GLY A 171 7.46 -8.16 8.19
CA GLY A 171 6.57 -7.15 7.61
C GLY A 171 7.22 -5.77 7.70
N TYR A 172 7.26 -5.05 6.58
CA TYR A 172 7.80 -3.69 6.51
C TYR A 172 6.68 -2.65 6.43
N ASP A 173 6.87 -1.56 7.16
CA ASP A 173 6.13 -0.33 6.94
C ASP A 173 6.60 0.41 5.68
N ALA A 174 5.96 1.55 5.38
CA ALA A 174 6.32 2.39 4.24
C ALA A 174 7.72 3.05 4.37
N VAL A 175 8.37 2.95 5.52
CA VAL A 175 9.65 3.59 5.83
C VAL A 175 10.80 2.57 5.89
N GLY A 176 10.48 1.27 5.84
CA GLY A 176 11.44 0.19 5.89
C GLY A 176 11.79 -0.28 7.31
N SER A 177 10.97 0.06 8.31
CA SER A 177 11.01 -0.57 9.63
C SER A 177 10.27 -1.89 9.59
N GLY A 178 10.83 -2.93 10.21
CA GLY A 178 10.21 -4.25 10.26
C GLY A 178 10.93 -5.18 11.23
N ASP A 179 10.15 -6.03 11.89
CA ASP A 179 10.63 -7.01 12.86
C ASP A 179 10.40 -8.44 12.37
N PHE A 180 11.26 -9.35 12.82
CA PHE A 180 11.10 -10.77 12.55
C PHE A 180 9.94 -11.35 13.36
N LYS A 181 9.00 -11.99 12.68
CA LYS A 181 7.80 -12.59 13.23
C LYS A 181 7.58 -13.99 12.65
N GLN A 182 6.73 -14.77 13.31
CA GLN A 182 6.30 -16.08 12.83
C GLN A 182 5.34 -15.96 11.64
N TYR A 183 4.48 -14.95 11.65
CA TYR A 183 3.60 -14.63 10.53
C TYR A 183 3.53 -13.13 10.32
N ALA A 184 3.12 -12.73 9.12
CA ALA A 184 2.75 -11.35 8.83
C ALA A 184 1.67 -11.32 7.76
N VAL A 185 0.81 -10.30 7.84
CA VAL A 185 -0.22 -10.02 6.84
C VAL A 185 -0.19 -8.54 6.52
N LEU A 186 -0.20 -8.21 5.23
CA LEU A 186 -0.20 -6.84 4.74
C LEU A 186 -1.24 -6.65 3.64
N GLY A 187 -1.71 -5.42 3.50
CA GLY A 187 -2.64 -5.02 2.46
C GLY A 187 -4.07 -4.79 2.93
N SER A 188 -4.98 -4.66 1.97
CA SER A 188 -6.37 -4.26 2.18
C SER A 188 -7.17 -5.20 3.08
N GLY A 189 -6.94 -6.52 2.98
CA GLY A 189 -7.62 -7.53 3.78
C GLY A 189 -6.90 -7.89 5.09
N ALA A 190 -5.80 -7.20 5.44
CA ALA A 190 -5.00 -7.58 6.60
C ALA A 190 -5.81 -7.55 7.91
N GLN A 191 -6.68 -6.56 8.08
CA GLN A 191 -7.54 -6.43 9.27
C GLN A 191 -8.51 -7.60 9.48
N LEU A 192 -8.81 -8.37 8.42
CA LEU A 192 -9.68 -9.54 8.50
C LEU A 192 -8.91 -10.82 8.84
N ILE A 193 -7.66 -10.93 8.40
CA ILE A 193 -6.84 -12.15 8.52
C ILE A 193 -6.02 -12.13 9.82
N VAL A 194 -5.51 -10.97 10.23
CA VAL A 194 -4.66 -10.84 11.43
C VAL A 194 -5.32 -11.44 12.68
N PRO A 195 -6.59 -11.15 13.03
CA PRO A 195 -7.21 -11.73 14.22
C PRO A 195 -7.30 -13.27 14.18
N ILE A 196 -7.47 -13.85 12.99
CA ILE A 196 -7.50 -15.30 12.80
C ILE A 196 -6.11 -15.89 13.04
N PHE A 197 -5.07 -15.22 12.56
CA PHE A 197 -3.69 -15.67 12.75
C PHE A 197 -3.28 -15.52 14.21
N ASP A 198 -3.61 -14.41 14.87
CA ASP A 198 -3.37 -14.19 16.30
C ASP A 198 -4.02 -15.30 17.13
N GLN A 199 -5.27 -15.68 16.83
CA GLN A 199 -5.95 -16.79 17.50
C GLN A 199 -5.26 -18.16 17.31
N ILE A 200 -4.67 -18.41 16.13
CA ILE A 200 -4.07 -19.72 15.81
C ILE A 200 -2.63 -19.84 16.33
N PHE A 201 -1.89 -18.74 16.37
CA PHE A 201 -0.45 -18.74 16.66
C PHE A 201 -0.08 -18.16 18.03
N GLU A 202 -0.87 -17.21 18.55
CA GLU A 202 -0.63 -16.57 19.85
C GLU A 202 -1.65 -16.99 20.93
N GLY A 203 -2.82 -17.52 20.53
CA GLY A 203 -3.87 -18.04 21.43
C GLY A 203 -3.69 -19.50 21.84
#